data_AF-A0A7S0F1Z0-F1
#
_entry.id   AF-A0A7S0F1Z0-F1
#
_cell.length_a   1.000
_cell.length_b   1.000
_cell.length_c   1.000
_cell.angle_alpha   90.00
_cell.angle_beta   90.00
_cell.angle_gamma   90.00
#
_symmetry.space_group_name_H-M   'P 1'
#
loop_
_entity.id
_entity.type
_entity.pdbx_description
1 polymer ?
#
loop_
_entity_poly.entity_id
_entity_poly.type
_entity_poly.pdbx_seq_one_letter_code
_entity_poly.pdbx_strand_id
1 'polypeptide(L)'
;AGRSRPGLAAQHAAGLKLVAALCSGVLEGCELGSGSILLKPGKISSSNSFVADAVTAGSCTLLLQGALPCCAVREDDRGSIQVVLRGGTDVAFSPPIDYTIHVALPLMRRLTGLDASVTLKR
;
A
#
# COMPACT_ATOMS: atom_id res chain seq x y z
N ALA A 1 -9.64 -2.36 -19.28
CA ALA A 1 -11.03 -1.85 -19.22
C ALA A 1 -12.11 -2.93 -19.02
N GLY A 2 -11.84 -4.24 -19.14
CA GLY A 2 -12.87 -5.30 -19.13
C GLY A 2 -13.28 -5.90 -17.78
N ARG A 3 -13.17 -5.17 -16.66
CA ARG A 3 -13.79 -5.60 -15.38
C ARG A 3 -15.24 -5.14 -15.36
N SER A 4 -16.09 -5.84 -14.61
CA SER A 4 -17.51 -5.48 -14.44
C SER A 4 -17.72 -4.05 -13.92
N ARG A 5 -16.79 -3.56 -13.08
CA ARG A 5 -16.67 -2.15 -12.68
C ARG A 5 -15.31 -1.63 -13.15
N PRO A 6 -15.22 -0.97 -14.31
CA PRO A 6 -13.97 -0.45 -14.83
C PRO A 6 -13.47 0.77 -14.04
N GLY A 7 -12.18 1.08 -14.20
CA GLY A 7 -11.53 2.23 -13.58
C GLY A 7 -11.06 2.00 -12.14
N LEU A 8 -10.59 3.07 -11.49
CA LEU A 8 -10.13 3.03 -10.11
C LEU A 8 -11.29 2.85 -9.12
N ALA A 9 -11.16 1.86 -8.24
CA ALA A 9 -11.99 1.73 -7.06
C ALA A 9 -11.35 2.50 -5.90
N ALA A 10 -12.09 2.65 -4.78
CA ALA A 10 -11.60 3.36 -3.60
C ALA A 10 -10.25 2.81 -3.08
N GLN A 11 -10.10 1.48 -3.02
CA GLN A 11 -8.82 0.86 -2.64
C GLN A 11 -7.68 1.21 -3.60
N HIS A 12 -7.95 1.28 -4.91
CA HIS A 12 -6.92 1.59 -5.91
C HIS A 12 -6.47 3.05 -5.75
N ALA A 13 -7.42 3.97 -5.60
CA ALA A 13 -7.12 5.39 -5.40
C ALA A 13 -6.36 5.63 -4.08
N ALA A 14 -6.77 4.97 -2.99
CA ALA A 14 -6.08 5.05 -1.70
C ALA A 14 -4.64 4.51 -1.78
N GLY A 15 -4.44 3.37 -2.44
CA GLY A 15 -3.11 2.78 -2.64
C GLY A 15 -2.19 3.66 -3.48
N LEU A 16 -2.69 4.21 -4.59
CA LEU A 16 -1.92 5.13 -5.44
C LEU A 16 -1.52 6.41 -4.69
N LYS A 17 -2.45 6.99 -3.91
CA LYS A 17 -2.16 8.16 -3.08
C LYS A 17 -1.12 7.86 -2.00
N LEU A 18 -1.17 6.68 -1.38
CA LEU A 18 -0.15 6.22 -0.43
C LEU A 18 1.22 6.08 -1.08
N VAL A 19 1.30 5.45 -2.25
CA VAL A 19 2.55 5.31 -3.00
C VAL A 19 3.11 6.68 -3.38
N ALA A 20 2.28 7.59 -3.89
CA ALA A 20 2.70 8.95 -4.20
C ALA A 20 3.23 9.68 -2.97
N ALA A 21 2.60 9.54 -1.81
CA ALA A 21 3.08 10.11 -0.56
C ALA A 21 4.43 9.52 -0.11
N LEU A 22 4.59 8.19 -0.23
CA LEU A 22 5.83 7.48 0.13
C LEU A 22 7.00 7.88 -0.76
N CYS A 23 6.77 8.14 -2.05
CA CYS A 23 7.83 8.53 -2.99
C CYS A 23 7.90 10.03 -3.25
N SER A 24 7.22 10.87 -2.45
CA SER A 24 7.09 12.32 -2.69
C SER A 24 6.76 12.66 -4.15
N GLY A 25 5.94 11.81 -4.79
CA GLY A 25 5.65 11.84 -6.21
C GLY A 25 4.46 12.71 -6.56
N VAL A 26 4.41 13.12 -7.84
CA VAL A 26 3.25 13.83 -8.42
C VAL A 26 2.29 12.80 -9.00
N LEU A 27 1.03 12.85 -8.59
CA LEU A 27 -0.02 11.95 -9.01
C LEU A 27 -1.19 12.73 -9.64
N GLU A 28 -1.52 12.40 -10.89
CA GLU A 28 -2.61 13.01 -11.65
C GLU A 28 -3.62 11.95 -12.10
N GLY A 29 -4.89 12.36 -12.24
CA GLY A 29 -5.97 11.47 -12.70
C GLY A 29 -6.41 10.39 -11.70
N CYS A 30 -5.99 10.48 -10.43
CA CYS A 30 -6.31 9.51 -9.38
C CYS A 30 -7.69 9.78 -8.74
N GLU A 31 -8.73 9.62 -9.54
CA GLU A 31 -10.13 9.77 -9.15
C GLU A 31 -10.89 8.45 -9.29
N LEU A 32 -11.98 8.29 -8.56
CA LEU A 32 -12.82 7.08 -8.67
C LEU A 32 -13.36 6.94 -10.09
N GLY A 33 -13.32 5.72 -10.63
CA GLY A 33 -13.73 5.43 -12.00
C GLY A 33 -12.71 5.85 -13.07
N SER A 34 -11.61 6.52 -12.71
CA SER A 34 -10.59 6.91 -13.67
C SER A 34 -10.00 5.70 -14.40
N GLY A 35 -9.89 5.80 -15.72
CA GLY A 35 -9.30 4.77 -16.59
C GLY A 35 -7.79 4.92 -16.78
N SER A 36 -7.21 6.04 -16.36
CA SER A 36 -5.80 6.38 -16.59
C SER A 36 -5.25 7.24 -15.46
N ILE A 37 -4.00 6.97 -15.07
CA ILE A 37 -3.27 7.76 -14.08
C ILE A 37 -1.89 8.12 -14.61
N LEU A 38 -1.32 9.19 -14.06
CA LEU A 38 0.09 9.53 -14.21
C LEU A 38 0.70 9.63 -12.83
N LEU A 39 1.73 8.81 -12.57
CA LEU A 39 2.55 8.91 -11.36
C LEU A 39 3.99 9.22 -11.79
N LYS A 40 4.49 10.39 -11.39
CA LYS A 40 5.91 10.75 -11.51
C LYS A 40 6.55 10.58 -10.11
N PRO A 41 7.31 9.50 -9.87
CA PRO A 41 7.93 9.28 -8.57
C PRO A 41 9.01 10.32 -8.29
N GLY A 42 9.16 10.71 -7.02
CA GLY A 42 10.23 11.55 -6.54
C GLY A 42 11.21 10.77 -5.65
N LYS A 43 11.86 11.47 -4.72
CA LYS A 43 12.65 10.82 -3.67
C LYS A 43 11.72 10.21 -2.62
N ILE A 44 12.12 9.06 -2.07
CA ILE A 44 11.43 8.48 -0.91
C ILE A 44 11.31 9.55 0.19
N SER A 45 10.09 9.67 0.71
CA SER A 45 9.71 10.68 1.69
C SER A 45 10.51 10.50 2.98
N SER A 46 10.89 11.63 3.58
CA SER A 46 11.53 11.67 4.90
C SER A 46 10.56 11.42 6.05
N SER A 47 9.25 11.34 5.80
CA SER A 47 8.26 11.01 6.82
C SER A 47 8.39 9.55 7.26
N ASN A 48 8.21 9.31 8.55
CA ASN A 48 8.13 7.97 9.12
C ASN A 48 6.69 7.49 9.32
N SER A 49 5.68 8.31 9.03
CA SER A 49 4.28 7.98 9.31
C SER A 49 3.38 8.29 8.12
N PHE A 50 2.58 7.30 7.73
CA PHE A 50 1.62 7.38 6.65
C PHE A 50 0.29 6.74 7.05
N VAL A 51 -0.79 7.24 6.46
CA VAL A 51 -2.14 6.67 6.63
C VAL A 51 -2.76 6.50 5.25
N ALA A 52 -3.37 5.34 5.02
CA ALA A 52 -4.22 5.13 3.86
C ALA A 52 -5.53 4.49 4.30
N ASP A 53 -6.63 5.08 3.84
CA ASP A 53 -7.98 4.61 4.15
C ASP A 53 -8.70 4.29 2.85
N ALA A 54 -9.12 3.02 2.71
CA ALA A 54 -9.95 2.61 1.58
C ALA A 54 -11.38 3.17 1.67
N VAL A 55 -11.79 3.72 2.83
CA VAL A 55 -13.12 4.29 3.16
C VAL A 55 -14.28 3.30 2.95
N THR A 56 -13.92 2.05 2.65
CA THR A 56 -14.78 0.94 2.25
C THR A 56 -14.12 -0.34 2.75
N ALA A 57 -14.75 -1.50 2.52
CA ALA A 57 -14.11 -2.80 2.74
C ALA A 57 -13.02 -3.14 1.70
N GLY A 58 -12.34 -2.14 1.12
CA GLY A 58 -11.18 -2.34 0.26
C GLY A 58 -10.03 -3.01 1.02
N SER A 59 -9.27 -3.86 0.36
CA SER A 59 -8.31 -4.74 1.04
C SER A 59 -7.10 -3.99 1.58
N CYS A 60 -6.87 -4.06 2.89
CA CYS A 60 -5.66 -3.53 3.53
C CYS A 60 -4.40 -4.24 3.02
N THR A 61 -4.47 -5.54 2.72
CA THR A 61 -3.29 -6.29 2.23
C THR A 61 -2.87 -5.83 0.84
N LEU A 62 -3.81 -5.44 -0.02
CA LEU A 62 -3.48 -4.86 -1.33
C LEU A 62 -2.88 -3.46 -1.21
N LEU A 63 -3.34 -2.64 -0.25
CA LEU A 63 -2.69 -1.36 0.05
C LEU A 63 -1.24 -1.57 0.51
N LEU A 64 -1.02 -2.52 1.42
CA LEU A 64 0.31 -2.89 1.89
C LEU A 64 1.20 -3.34 0.74
N GLN A 65 0.70 -4.22 -0.14
CA GLN A 65 1.48 -4.72 -1.28
C GLN A 65 1.96 -3.60 -2.21
N GLY A 66 1.14 -2.58 -2.45
CA GLY A 66 1.55 -1.42 -3.26
C GLY A 66 2.59 -0.54 -2.56
N ALA A 67 2.48 -0.38 -1.24
CA ALA A 67 3.34 0.50 -0.45
C ALA A 67 4.69 -0.13 -0.05
N LEU A 68 4.71 -1.45 0.19
CA LEU A 68 5.86 -2.14 0.79
C LEU A 68 7.17 -1.98 -0.01
N PRO A 69 7.18 -2.01 -1.35
CA PRO A 69 8.41 -1.76 -2.11
C PRO A 69 9.00 -0.37 -1.85
N CYS A 70 8.16 0.67 -1.76
CA CYS A 70 8.63 2.02 -1.45
C CYS A 70 9.23 2.11 -0.05
N CYS A 71 8.65 1.38 0.91
CA CYS A 71 9.20 1.31 2.27
C CYS A 71 10.55 0.57 2.30
N ALA A 72 10.69 -0.50 1.52
CA ALA A 72 11.86 -1.37 1.53
C ALA A 72 13.10 -0.74 0.88
N VAL A 73 12.93 0.21 -0.05
CA VAL A 73 14.04 0.88 -0.76
C VAL A 73 14.48 2.18 -0.09
N ARG A 74 14.00 2.49 1.12
CA ARG A 74 14.48 3.66 1.85
C ARG A 74 15.89 3.42 2.35
N GLU A 75 16.82 4.27 1.93
CA GLU A 75 18.26 4.14 2.20
C GLU A 75 18.74 4.92 3.44
N ASP A 76 17.88 5.73 4.08
CA ASP A 76 18.27 6.53 5.25
C ASP A 76 18.12 5.79 6.59
N ASP A 77 18.85 6.28 7.60
CA ASP A 77 18.96 5.70 8.95
C ASP A 77 17.90 6.22 9.93
N ARG A 78 16.83 6.84 9.43
CA ARG A 78 15.82 7.56 10.24
C ARG A 78 14.82 6.65 10.96
N GLY A 79 15.12 5.36 11.07
CA GLY A 79 14.29 4.36 11.75
C GLY A 79 13.29 3.67 10.83
N SER A 80 12.22 3.12 11.41
CA SER A 80 11.18 2.37 10.69
C SER A 80 10.08 3.27 10.12
N ILE A 81 9.50 2.88 8.99
CA ILE A 81 8.28 3.49 8.45
C ILE A 81 7.06 2.82 9.09
N GLN A 82 6.19 3.61 9.69
CA GLN A 82 4.87 3.21 10.14
C GLN A 82 3.81 3.56 9.10
N VAL A 83 3.03 2.57 8.67
CA VAL A 83 1.90 2.78 7.76
C VAL A 83 0.62 2.25 8.41
N VAL A 84 -0.36 3.13 8.61
CA VAL A 84 -1.70 2.75 9.10
C VAL A 84 -2.62 2.53 7.90
N LEU A 85 -3.10 1.31 7.74
CA LEU A 85 -4.00 0.92 6.65
C LEU A 85 -5.39 0.65 7.21
N ARG A 86 -6.41 1.29 6.64
CA ARG A 86 -7.82 1.13 7.04
C ARG A 86 -8.63 0.57 5.88
N GLY A 87 -9.44 -0.44 6.17
CA GLY A 87 -10.15 -1.22 5.17
C GLY A 87 -10.46 -2.63 5.66
N GLY A 88 -10.77 -3.54 4.75
CA GLY A 88 -11.02 -4.94 5.06
C GLY A 88 -9.73 -5.75 5.19
N THR A 89 -9.67 -6.62 6.20
CA THR A 89 -8.56 -7.55 6.43
C THR A 89 -8.75 -8.91 5.75
N ASP A 90 -10.01 -9.28 5.48
CA ASP A 90 -10.44 -10.59 4.97
C ASP A 90 -11.47 -10.39 3.87
N VAL A 91 -10.99 -9.97 2.69
CA VAL A 91 -11.82 -9.55 1.55
C VAL A 91 -11.58 -10.50 0.38
N ALA A 92 -12.65 -10.91 -0.30
CA ALA A 92 -12.56 -11.75 -1.49
C ALA A 92 -11.60 -11.16 -2.55
N PHE A 93 -10.93 -12.04 -3.29
CA PHE A 93 -9.93 -11.68 -4.30
C PHE A 93 -8.75 -10.84 -3.77
N SER A 94 -8.47 -10.96 -2.47
CA SER A 94 -7.25 -10.45 -1.85
C SER A 94 -6.68 -11.46 -0.86
N PRO A 95 -5.38 -11.41 -0.55
CA PRO A 95 -4.81 -12.23 0.50
C PRO A 95 -5.44 -11.85 1.86
N PRO A 96 -5.88 -12.82 2.67
CA PRO A 96 -6.28 -12.54 4.04
C PRO A 96 -5.07 -12.04 4.84
N ILE A 97 -5.31 -11.23 5.86
CA ILE A 97 -4.23 -10.61 6.64
C ILE A 97 -3.30 -11.64 7.30
N ASP A 98 -3.84 -12.78 7.71
CA ASP A 98 -3.07 -13.87 8.32
C ASP A 98 -2.05 -14.47 7.36
N TYR A 99 -2.37 -14.53 6.06
CA TYR A 99 -1.39 -14.94 5.04
C TYR A 99 -0.22 -13.95 4.97
N THR A 100 -0.51 -12.64 5.05
CA THR A 100 0.55 -11.62 5.07
C THR A 100 1.46 -11.79 6.29
N ILE A 101 0.87 -11.97 7.48
CA ILE A 101 1.60 -12.07 8.75
C ILE A 101 2.43 -13.36 8.82
N HIS A 102 1.83 -14.50 8.46
CA HIS A 102 2.42 -15.82 8.71
C HIS A 102 3.17 -16.41 7.51
N VAL A 103 2.98 -15.89 6.30
CA VAL A 103 3.59 -16.44 5.08
C VAL A 103 4.39 -15.38 4.33
N ALA A 104 3.74 -14.29 3.89
CA ALA A 104 4.38 -13.35 2.98
C ALA A 104 5.55 -12.58 3.63
N LEU A 105 5.34 -11.96 4.79
CA LEU A 105 6.39 -11.19 5.46
C LEU A 105 7.54 -12.07 5.97
N PRO A 106 7.32 -13.25 6.58
CA PRO A 106 8.41 -14.16 6.94
C PRO A 106 9.24 -14.60 5.73
N LEU A 107 8.59 -14.88 4.59
CA LEU A 107 9.29 -15.22 3.35
C LEU A 107 10.11 -14.04 2.83
N MET A 108 9.56 -12.83 2.82
CA MET A 108 10.29 -11.62 2.40
C MET A 108 11.49 -11.35 3.31
N ARG A 109 11.33 -11.45 4.63
CA ARG A 109 12.45 -11.35 5.58
C ARG A 109 13.56 -12.34 5.26
N ARG A 110 13.21 -13.60 4.97
CA ARG A 110 14.19 -14.65 4.63
C ARG A 110 14.92 -14.36 3.32
N LEU A 111 14.21 -13.85 2.31
CA LEU A 111 14.76 -13.66 0.97
C LEU A 111 15.51 -12.33 0.79
N THR A 112 15.09 -11.27 1.49
CA THR A 112 15.60 -9.91 1.27
C THR A 112 16.17 -9.25 2.53
N GLY A 113 15.97 -9.84 3.70
CA GLY A 113 16.34 -9.23 4.98
C GLY A 113 15.36 -8.15 5.46
N LEU A 114 14.25 -7.91 4.74
CA LEU A 114 13.25 -6.91 5.12
C LEU A 114 12.63 -7.23 6.49
N ASP A 115 12.85 -6.34 7.47
CA ASP A 115 12.22 -6.43 8.78
C ASP A 115 10.92 -5.62 8.81
N ALA A 116 9.80 -6.31 8.64
CA ALA A 116 8.47 -5.72 8.68
C ALA A 116 7.56 -6.55 9.59
N SER A 117 6.69 -5.86 10.33
CA SER A 117 5.67 -6.46 11.17
C SER A 117 4.32 -5.78 10.95
N VAL A 118 3.24 -6.51 11.25
CA VAL A 118 1.87 -6.03 11.12
C VAL A 118 1.17 -6.24 12.45
N THR A 119 0.45 -5.22 12.91
CA THR A 119 -0.42 -5.30 14.09
C THR A 119 -1.84 -4.98 13.68
N LEU A 120 -2.77 -5.88 13.98
CA LEU A 120 -4.19 -5.67 13.76
C LEU A 120 -4.79 -4.79 14.86
N LYS A 121 -5.55 -3.77 14.46
CA LYS A 121 -6.36 -2.93 15.35
C LYS A 121 -7.77 -2.82 14.75
N ARG A 122 -8.79 -2.91 15.60
CA ARG A 122 -10.21 -2.79 15.25
C ARG A 122 -10.82 -1.66 16.06
#